data_AF-A0A3C7WGT1-F1
#
_entry.id   AF-A0A3C7WGT1-F1
#
_cell.length_a   1.000
_cell.length_b   1.000
_cell.length_c   1.000
_cell.angle_alpha   90.00
_cell.angle_beta   90.00
_cell.angle_gamma   90.00
#
_symmetry.space_group_name_H-M   'P 1'
#
loop_
_entity.id
_entity.type
_entity.pdbx_description
1 polymer ?
#
loop_
_entity_poly.entity_id
_entity_poly.type
_entity_poly.pdbx_seq_one_letter_code
_entity_poly.pdbx_strand_id
1 'polypeptide(L)'
;YQTAWLKAHHPASFMAAVMSSELTNTDKIVVLIEEARRMGLTVKLPDVNEGSYAFTVNGEGQIVYGLGAIKGLGEGPIECLLAARRAGGDFRDLFDFCDRTDPR
;
A
#
# COMPACT_ATOMS: atom_id res chain seq x y z
N TYR A 1 19.44 -7.82 -16.78
CA TYR A 1 19.58 -6.43 -17.30
C TYR A 1 18.33 -5.59 -17.02
N GLN A 2 17.12 -6.06 -17.35
CA GLN A 2 15.87 -5.29 -17.22
C GLN A 2 15.53 -4.84 -15.77
N THR A 3 15.68 -5.72 -14.77
CA THR A 3 15.41 -5.38 -13.37
C THR A 3 16.38 -4.34 -12.80
N ALA A 4 17.67 -4.45 -13.16
CA ALA A 4 18.67 -3.47 -12.76
C ALA A 4 18.41 -2.09 -13.37
N TRP A 5 17.92 -2.03 -14.61
CA TRP A 5 17.54 -0.78 -15.27
C TRP A 5 16.36 -0.11 -14.55
N LEU A 6 15.30 -0.88 -14.22
CA LEU A 6 14.15 -0.38 -13.47
C LEU A 6 14.54 0.10 -12.07
N LYS A 7 15.40 -0.64 -11.37
CA LYS A 7 15.89 -0.24 -10.05
C LYS A 7 16.70 1.07 -10.10
N ALA A 8 17.40 1.34 -11.20
CA ALA A 8 18.17 2.57 -11.36
C ALA A 8 17.33 3.79 -11.78
N HIS A 9 16.36 3.62 -12.69
CA HIS A 9 15.60 4.74 -13.28
C HIS A 9 14.23 4.96 -12.64
N HIS A 10 13.62 3.91 -12.07
CA HIS A 10 12.32 3.94 -11.40
C HIS A 10 12.35 3.20 -10.05
N PRO A 11 13.24 3.61 -9.11
CA PRO A 11 13.48 2.88 -7.87
C PRO A 11 12.23 2.74 -7.00
N ALA A 12 11.41 3.80 -6.89
CA ALA A 12 10.17 3.79 -6.10
C ALA A 12 9.15 2.78 -6.67
N SER A 13 8.86 2.84 -7.97
CA SER A 13 7.89 1.95 -8.63
C SER A 13 8.37 0.51 -8.64
N PHE A 14 9.67 0.29 -8.85
CA PHE A 14 10.27 -1.03 -8.76
C PHE A 14 10.10 -1.62 -7.36
N MET A 15 10.43 -0.84 -6.32
CA MET A 15 10.33 -1.31 -4.94
C MET A 15 8.88 -1.57 -4.52
N ALA A 16 7.94 -0.70 -4.91
CA ALA A 16 6.50 -0.92 -4.69
C ALA A 16 6.01 -2.21 -5.38
N ALA A 17 6.45 -2.49 -6.60
CA ALA A 17 6.10 -3.73 -7.30
C ALA A 17 6.68 -4.97 -6.59
N VAL A 18 7.92 -4.91 -6.11
CA VAL A 18 8.55 -6.01 -5.38
C VAL A 18 7.82 -6.27 -4.05
N MET A 19 7.50 -5.23 -3.28
CA MET A 19 6.71 -5.36 -2.05
C MET A 19 5.32 -5.92 -2.32
N SER A 20 4.69 -5.54 -3.44
CA SER A 20 3.38 -6.05 -3.85
C SER A 20 3.40 -7.52 -4.24
N SER A 21 4.54 -8.06 -4.68
CA SER A 21 4.67 -9.51 -4.96
C SER A 21 4.78 -10.36 -3.69
N GLU A 22 5.10 -9.75 -2.56
CA GLU A 22 5.35 -10.42 -1.27
C GLU A 22 4.31 -10.04 -0.20
N LEU A 23 3.11 -9.57 -0.59
CA LEU A 23 2.04 -9.10 0.32
C LEU A 23 1.70 -10.11 1.44
N THR A 24 1.81 -11.40 1.16
CA THR A 24 1.50 -12.47 2.12
C THR A 24 2.62 -12.75 3.12
N ASN A 25 3.83 -12.23 2.88
CA ASN A 25 5.01 -12.45 3.71
C ASN A 25 5.45 -11.16 4.39
N THR A 26 4.85 -10.87 5.55
CA THR A 26 5.13 -9.66 6.33
C THR A 26 6.61 -9.53 6.71
N ASP A 27 7.30 -10.63 7.00
CA ASP A 27 8.72 -10.60 7.39
C ASP A 27 9.59 -10.08 6.25
N LYS A 28 9.32 -10.52 5.00
CA LYS A 28 10.01 -10.00 3.82
C LYS A 28 9.68 -8.54 3.55
N ILE A 29 8.43 -8.13 3.74
CA ILE A 29 8.00 -6.74 3.53
C ILE A 29 8.79 -5.80 4.45
N VAL A 30 9.00 -6.18 5.73
CA VAL A 30 9.80 -5.37 6.66
C VAL A 30 11.22 -5.17 6.13
N VAL A 31 11.87 -6.23 5.66
CA VAL A 31 13.22 -6.16 5.07
C VAL A 31 13.24 -5.26 3.83
N LEU A 32 12.22 -5.36 2.95
CA LEU A 32 12.10 -4.52 1.76
C LEU A 32 11.88 -3.05 2.10
N ILE A 33 11.14 -2.74 3.17
CA ILE A 33 10.94 -1.36 3.64
C ILE A 33 12.25 -0.76 4.16
N GLU A 34 13.05 -1.54 4.89
CA GLU A 34 14.38 -1.11 5.32
C GLU A 34 15.30 -0.85 4.13
N GLU A 35 15.27 -1.71 3.12
CA GLU A 35 16.04 -1.51 1.89
C GLU A 35 15.59 -0.27 1.12
N ALA A 36 14.28 -0.03 1.01
CA ALA A 36 13.73 1.19 0.41
C ALA A 36 14.27 2.44 1.12
N ARG A 37 14.30 2.42 2.46
CA ARG A 37 14.86 3.51 3.26
C ARG A 37 16.37 3.68 3.04
N ARG A 38 17.14 2.58 2.93
CA ARG A 38 18.58 2.63 2.59
C ARG A 38 18.83 3.21 1.19
N MET A 39 17.92 2.99 0.25
CA MET A 39 17.94 3.59 -1.08
C MET A 39 17.51 5.07 -1.09
N GLY A 40 17.17 5.66 0.06
CA GLY A 40 16.69 7.04 0.17
C GLY A 40 15.24 7.23 -0.26
N LEU A 41 14.47 6.14 -0.41
CA LEU A 41 13.06 6.19 -0.77
C LEU A 41 12.19 6.40 0.48
N THR A 42 11.16 7.24 0.34
CA THR A 42 10.16 7.44 1.38
C THR A 42 9.05 6.41 1.23
N VAL A 43 8.78 5.67 2.30
CA VAL A 43 7.63 4.76 2.42
C VAL A 43 6.65 5.40 3.40
N LYS A 44 5.46 5.76 2.90
CA LYS A 44 4.36 6.26 3.76
C LYS A 44 3.82 5.11 4.61
N LEU A 45 3.31 5.48 5.78
CA LEU A 45 2.57 4.58 6.66
C LEU A 45 1.23 4.18 6.01
N PRO A 46 0.61 3.07 6.45
CA PRO A 46 -0.73 2.69 6.01
C PRO A 46 -1.74 3.79 6.32
N ASP A 47 -2.45 4.21 5.27
CA ASP A 47 -3.50 5.22 5.31
C ASP A 47 -4.73 4.66 4.57
N VAL A 48 -5.91 4.77 5.17
CA VAL A 48 -7.17 4.29 4.59
C VAL A 48 -7.65 5.14 3.41
N ASN A 49 -7.24 6.40 3.32
CA ASN A 49 -7.63 7.31 2.25
C ASN A 49 -6.72 7.22 1.03
N GLU A 50 -5.44 6.91 1.22
CA GLU A 50 -4.48 6.77 0.12
C GLU A 50 -4.17 5.31 -0.25
N GLY A 51 -4.19 4.41 0.74
CA GLY A 51 -3.77 3.02 0.60
C GLY A 51 -4.59 2.25 -0.44
N SER A 52 -3.92 1.38 -1.20
CA SER A 52 -4.56 0.42 -2.11
C SER A 52 -4.32 -1.00 -1.60
N TYR A 53 -4.88 -2.02 -2.24
CA TYR A 53 -4.59 -3.41 -1.88
C TYR A 53 -3.08 -3.71 -1.98
N ALA A 54 -2.49 -3.40 -3.13
CA ALA A 54 -1.05 -3.49 -3.39
C ALA A 54 -0.31 -2.19 -3.03
N PHE A 55 1.02 -2.26 -2.89
CA PHE A 55 1.85 -1.06 -2.74
C PHE A 55 1.83 -0.26 -4.04
N THR A 56 1.76 1.06 -3.91
CA THR A 56 1.71 1.98 -5.06
C THR A 56 2.70 3.12 -4.87
N VAL A 57 2.83 4.00 -5.86
CA VAL A 57 3.66 5.20 -5.78
C VAL A 57 2.77 6.41 -6.02
N ASN A 58 2.85 7.41 -5.14
CA ASN A 58 2.09 8.64 -5.30
C ASN A 58 2.77 9.59 -6.31
N GLY A 59 2.12 10.73 -6.61
CA GLY A 59 2.65 11.73 -7.53
C GLY A 59 3.97 12.37 -7.09
N GLU A 60 4.33 12.24 -5.81
CA GLU A 60 5.59 12.74 -5.22
C GLU A 60 6.73 11.70 -5.29
N GLY A 61 6.47 10.52 -5.85
CA GLY A 61 7.47 9.44 -5.94
C GLY A 61 7.65 8.66 -4.63
N GLN A 62 6.76 8.81 -3.66
CA GLN A 62 6.78 8.09 -2.39
C GLN A 62 5.99 6.78 -2.51
N ILE A 63 6.47 5.74 -1.83
CA ILE A 63 5.81 4.44 -1.81
C ILE A 63 4.65 4.51 -0.81
N VAL A 64 3.43 4.31 -1.29
CA VAL A 64 2.21 4.21 -0.49
C VAL A 64 2.03 2.76 -0.05
N TYR A 65 1.79 2.57 1.25
CA TYR A 65 1.66 1.26 1.84
C TYR A 65 0.45 0.51 1.28
N GLY A 66 0.64 -0.76 0.91
CA GLY A 66 -0.45 -1.63 0.50
C GLY A 66 -1.21 -2.14 1.73
N LEU A 67 -2.51 -1.87 1.81
CA LEU A 67 -3.38 -2.36 2.89
C LEU A 67 -3.42 -3.89 2.95
N GLY A 68 -3.19 -4.57 1.81
CA GLY A 68 -3.08 -6.03 1.73
C GLY A 68 -1.91 -6.62 2.51
N ALA A 69 -0.89 -5.82 2.83
CA ALA A 69 0.24 -6.23 3.65
C ALA A 69 -0.07 -6.17 5.17
N ILE A 70 -1.23 -5.66 5.57
CA ILE A 70 -1.65 -5.61 6.97
C ILE A 70 -2.13 -7.00 7.39
N LYS A 71 -1.35 -7.65 8.26
CA LYS A 71 -1.64 -8.99 8.76
C LYS A 71 -3.00 -9.01 9.46
N GLY A 72 -3.89 -9.90 9.00
CA GLY A 72 -5.21 -10.12 9.61
C GLY A 72 -6.35 -9.29 9.04
N LEU A 73 -6.09 -8.39 8.08
CA LEU A 73 -7.15 -7.57 7.47
C LEU A 73 -7.97 -8.35 6.41
N GLY A 74 -7.32 -9.26 5.68
CA GLY A 74 -7.96 -10.08 4.64
C GLY A 74 -8.34 -9.28 3.39
N GLU A 75 -8.57 -9.98 2.27
CA GLU A 75 -8.89 -9.34 0.98
C GLU A 75 -10.30 -8.73 0.97
N GLY A 76 -11.30 -9.45 1.47
CA GLY A 76 -12.69 -8.99 1.49
C GLY A 76 -12.91 -7.65 2.19
N PRO A 77 -12.45 -7.44 3.44
CA PRO A 77 -12.59 -6.16 4.12
C PRO A 77 -11.87 -5.00 3.39
N ILE A 78 -10.74 -5.26 2.74
CA ILE A 78 -10.04 -4.26 1.94
C ILE A 78 -10.85 -3.90 0.69
N GLU A 79 -11.45 -4.87 0.01
CA GLU A 79 -12.32 -4.59 -1.14
C GLU A 79 -13.54 -3.77 -0.73
N CYS A 80 -14.19 -4.10 0.38
CA CYS A 80 -15.29 -3.32 0.95
C CYS A 80 -14.87 -1.88 1.25
N LEU A 81 -13.71 -1.70 1.89
CA LEU A 81 -13.12 -0.38 2.15
C LEU A 81 -12.89 0.42 0.87
N LEU A 82 -12.25 -0.19 -0.13
CA LEU A 82 -11.95 0.48 -1.41
C LEU A 82 -13.23 0.83 -2.17
N ALA A 83 -14.25 -0.04 -2.14
CA ALA A 83 -15.55 0.22 -2.74
C ALA A 83 -16.27 1.38 -2.03
N ALA A 84 -16.31 1.36 -0.70
CA ALA A 84 -16.86 2.44 0.11
C ALA A 84 -16.17 3.78 -0.18
N ARG A 85 -14.84 3.79 -0.25
CA ARG A 85 -14.04 4.98 -0.59
C ARG A 85 -14.35 5.50 -1.99
N ARG A 86 -14.45 4.62 -3.00
CA ARG A 86 -14.81 5.02 -4.37
C ARG A 86 -16.20 5.64 -4.48
N ALA A 87 -17.15 5.17 -3.68
CA ALA A 87 -18.52 5.66 -3.69
C ALA A 87 -18.70 6.99 -2.95
N GLY A 88 -18.02 7.18 -1.82
CA GLY A 88 -18.23 8.32 -0.91
C GLY A 88 -17.07 9.28 -0.75
N GLY A 89 -15.94 9.06 -1.43
CA GLY A 89 -14.70 9.82 -1.24
C GLY A 89 -13.95 9.44 0.04
N ASP A 90 -13.07 10.34 0.50
CA ASP A 90 -12.25 10.10 1.68
C ASP A 90 -13.09 9.89 2.96
N PHE A 91 -12.57 9.08 3.86
CA PHE A 91 -13.12 8.89 5.20
C PHE A 91 -12.74 10.08 6.09
N ARG A 92 -13.74 10.67 6.73
CA ARG A 92 -13.55 11.88 7.57
C ARG A 92 -13.11 11.55 8.98
N ASP A 93 -13.64 10.47 9.52
CA ASP A 93 -13.37 9.97 10.86
C ASP A 93 -13.63 8.46 10.95
N LEU A 94 -13.38 7.89 12.13
CA LEU A 94 -13.56 6.47 12.39
C LEU A 94 -15.04 6.03 12.29
N PHE A 95 -15.99 6.91 12.62
CA PHE A 95 -17.41 6.56 12.57
C PHE A 95 -17.89 6.50 11.13
N ASP A 96 -17.50 7.45 10.29
CA ASP A 96 -17.74 7.45 8.84
C ASP A 96 -17.13 6.20 8.20
N PHE A 97 -15.93 5.82 8.62
CA PHE A 97 -15.30 4.58 8.19
C PHE A 97 -16.13 3.34 8.56
N CYS A 98 -16.50 3.18 9.83
CA CYS A 98 -17.28 2.03 10.29
C CYS A 98 -18.64 1.96 9.58
N ASP A 99 -19.39 3.06 9.50
CA ASP A 99 -20.74 3.10 8.91
C ASP A 99 -20.73 2.73 7.41
N ARG A 100 -19.67 3.13 6.69
CA ARG A 100 -19.56 2.89 5.25
C ARG A 100 -18.98 1.52 4.88
N THR A 101 -18.24 0.89 5.80
CA THR A 101 -17.53 -0.39 5.53
C THR A 101 -18.22 -1.60 6.15
N ASP A 102 -19.22 -1.41 7.01
CA ASP A 102 -19.93 -2.48 7.69
C ASP A 102 -20.72 -3.38 6.71
N PRO A 103 -20.33 -4.66 6.56
CA PRO A 103 -21.13 -5.62 5.83
C PRO A 103 -22.30 -6.06 6.73
N ARG A 104 -23.46 -5.44 6.54
CA ARG A 104 -24.72 -5.89 7.17
C ARG A 104 -24.99 -7.37 6.94
#